data_AF-A0A2D1KPS1-F1
#
_entry.id   AF-A0A2D1KPS1-F1
#
_cell.length_a   1.000
_cell.length_b   1.000
_cell.length_c   1.000
_cell.angle_alpha   90.00
_cell.angle_beta   90.00
_cell.angle_gamma   90.00
#
_symmetry.space_group_name_H-M   'P 1'
#
loop_
_entity.id
_entity.type
_entity.pdbx_description
1 polymer ?
#
loop_
_entity_poly.entity_id
_entity_poly.type
_entity_poly.pdbx_seq_one_letter_code
_entity_poly.pdbx_strand_id
1 'polypeptide(L)'
;MSELSDNLMKQLRFITQASNAFMHEHKQKLTGQQRVLAILLHADHLNQRDLTAILALRPSSLAELLKKMEQNGDIIRNEDTTDKRSKLVTLTAQGRQKAQKNADQKTADYSEIFFKGLDETQQQQLSAYLTQISNGWPDDLQQEAQRFVDPLDRLQMMQEMHQSFMAQYADPENLSPTQLKQLKTQMRQMMHNMHQSGHHGMHGMGSDHCQHHGGHHTDFNGPHPFKKDEWQDF
;
A
#
# COMPACT_ATOMS: atom_id res chain seq x y z
N MET A 1 21.15 13.06 -26.53
CA MET A 1 19.83 13.54 -26.06
C MET A 1 19.63 14.95 -26.58
N SER A 2 18.40 15.35 -26.91
CA SER A 2 18.13 16.75 -27.22
C SER A 2 18.31 17.60 -25.96
N GLU A 3 18.65 18.88 -26.12
CA GLU A 3 18.72 19.84 -25.03
C GLU A 3 17.40 19.89 -24.23
N LEU A 4 16.27 19.76 -24.93
CA LEU A 4 14.95 19.68 -24.33
C LEU A 4 14.79 18.46 -23.41
N SER A 5 15.20 17.26 -23.84
CA SER A 5 15.09 16.05 -23.01
C SER A 5 15.97 16.14 -21.75
N ASP A 6 17.16 16.70 -21.85
CA ASP A 6 18.04 16.91 -20.70
C ASP A 6 17.44 17.91 -19.68
N ASN A 7 16.86 19.00 -20.19
CA ASN A 7 16.17 19.97 -19.34
C ASN A 7 14.94 19.37 -18.64
N LEU A 8 14.14 18.56 -19.34
CA LEU A 8 13.01 17.84 -18.74
C LEU A 8 13.45 16.91 -17.61
N MET A 9 14.55 16.16 -17.80
CA MET A 9 15.09 15.29 -16.76
C MET A 9 15.55 16.07 -15.52
N LYS A 10 16.21 17.21 -15.72
CA LYS A 10 16.61 18.11 -14.61
C LYS A 10 15.39 18.65 -13.86
N GLN A 11 14.35 19.07 -14.56
CA GLN A 11 13.10 19.56 -13.98
C GLN A 11 12.39 18.46 -13.16
N LEU A 12 12.23 17.26 -13.72
CA LEU A 12 11.62 16.13 -13.01
C LEU A 12 12.39 15.78 -11.73
N ARG A 13 13.72 15.74 -11.80
CA ARG A 13 14.58 15.49 -10.64
C ARG A 13 14.49 16.60 -9.59
N PHE A 14 14.40 17.87 -10.01
CA PHE A 14 14.24 19.00 -9.11
C PHE A 14 12.89 18.95 -8.39
N ILE A 15 11.79 18.81 -9.14
CA ILE A 15 10.43 18.72 -8.59
C ILE A 15 10.27 17.52 -7.67
N THR A 16 10.87 16.36 -8.00
CA THR A 16 10.85 15.17 -7.13
C THR A 16 11.54 15.44 -5.79
N GLN A 17 12.69 16.11 -5.80
CA GLN A 17 13.39 16.46 -4.55
C GLN A 17 12.61 17.49 -3.72
N ALA A 18 12.09 18.54 -4.38
CA ALA A 18 11.28 19.56 -3.73
C ALA A 18 9.99 18.97 -3.14
N SER A 19 9.31 18.08 -3.88
CA SER A 19 8.13 17.34 -3.42
C SER A 19 8.45 16.51 -2.19
N ASN A 20 9.53 15.72 -2.22
CA ASN A 20 9.94 14.91 -1.07
C ASN A 20 10.23 15.76 0.18
N ALA A 21 10.92 16.89 0.03
CA ALA A 21 11.20 17.81 1.12
C ALA A 21 9.91 18.44 1.68
N PHE A 22 9.05 18.92 0.80
CA PHE A 22 7.76 19.53 1.15
C PHE A 22 6.86 18.53 1.90
N MET A 23 6.74 17.30 1.39
CA MET A 23 5.95 16.25 2.03
C MET A 23 6.53 15.85 3.40
N HIS A 24 7.85 15.89 3.56
CA HIS A 24 8.49 15.61 4.84
C HIS A 24 8.22 16.73 5.86
N GLU A 25 8.42 17.99 5.48
CA GLU A 25 8.16 19.16 6.33
C GLU A 25 6.71 19.19 6.85
N HIS A 26 5.76 18.82 5.98
CA HIS A 26 4.33 18.83 6.28
C HIS A 26 3.80 17.48 6.81
N LYS A 27 4.68 16.55 7.22
CA LYS A 27 4.33 15.24 7.80
C LYS A 27 3.40 14.37 6.93
N GLN A 28 3.44 14.56 5.62
CA GLN A 28 2.64 13.78 4.66
C GLN A 28 3.23 12.38 4.38
N LYS A 29 4.49 12.13 4.79
CA LYS A 29 5.16 10.84 4.61
C LYS A 29 5.01 9.94 5.83
N LEU A 30 4.36 8.78 5.64
CA LEU A 30 4.20 7.76 6.68
C LEU A 30 5.49 6.95 6.89
N THR A 31 5.85 6.70 8.15
CA THR A 31 6.88 5.72 8.52
C THR A 31 6.43 4.29 8.21
N GLY A 32 7.35 3.32 8.22
CA GLY A 32 7.01 1.91 8.00
C GLY A 32 5.92 1.39 8.94
N GLN A 33 5.99 1.73 10.24
CA GLN A 33 4.95 1.34 11.22
C GLN A 33 3.60 2.00 10.89
N GLN A 34 3.61 3.29 10.55
CA GLN A 34 2.39 4.01 10.18
C GLN A 34 1.76 3.47 8.90
N ARG A 35 2.57 3.04 7.92
CA ARG A 35 2.08 2.36 6.72
C ARG A 35 1.40 1.03 7.08
N VAL A 36 2.02 0.20 7.93
CA VAL A 36 1.39 -1.05 8.42
C VAL A 36 0.06 -0.76 9.12
N LEU A 37 0.04 0.23 10.03
CA LEU A 37 -1.17 0.63 10.74
C LEU A 37 -2.27 1.11 9.78
N ALA A 38 -1.92 1.93 8.80
CA ALA A 38 -2.86 2.40 7.78
C ALA A 38 -3.44 1.24 6.97
N ILE A 39 -2.59 0.32 6.50
CA ILE A 39 -3.05 -0.88 5.79
C ILE A 39 -4.01 -1.70 6.64
N LEU A 40 -3.64 -2.00 7.90
CA LEU A 40 -4.47 -2.80 8.79
C LEU A 40 -5.76 -2.11 9.23
N LEU A 41 -5.82 -0.78 9.16
CA LEU A 41 -7.05 -0.02 9.40
C LEU A 41 -8.07 -0.23 8.28
N HIS A 42 -7.60 -0.31 7.03
CA HIS A 42 -8.42 -0.54 5.85
C HIS A 42 -8.70 -2.03 5.60
N ALA A 43 -7.75 -2.91 5.93
CA ALA A 43 -7.86 -4.36 5.75
C ALA A 43 -7.28 -5.11 6.96
N ASP A 44 -8.17 -5.68 7.78
CA ASP A 44 -7.76 -6.46 8.95
C ASP A 44 -7.45 -7.92 8.57
N HIS A 45 -6.82 -8.66 9.49
CA HIS A 45 -6.53 -10.10 9.36
C HIS A 45 -5.59 -10.45 8.20
N LEU A 46 -4.62 -9.59 7.89
CA LEU A 46 -3.62 -9.87 6.86
C LEU A 46 -2.50 -10.74 7.42
N ASN A 47 -2.04 -11.72 6.63
CA ASN A 47 -0.82 -12.45 6.98
C ASN A 47 0.43 -11.67 6.54
N GLN A 48 1.60 -12.15 6.96
CA GLN A 48 2.86 -11.48 6.64
C GLN A 48 3.17 -11.44 5.13
N ARG A 49 2.75 -12.46 4.35
CA ARG A 49 2.94 -12.48 2.90
C ARG A 49 2.12 -11.36 2.25
N ASP A 50 0.87 -11.20 2.64
CA ASP A 50 -0.01 -10.18 2.08
C ASP A 50 0.49 -8.77 2.43
N LEU A 51 0.91 -8.55 3.67
CA LEU A 51 1.52 -7.28 4.09
C LEU A 51 2.84 -6.99 3.33
N THR A 52 3.65 -8.01 3.05
CA THR A 52 4.89 -7.88 2.25
C THR A 52 4.54 -7.41 0.83
N ALA A 53 3.48 -7.99 0.25
CA ALA A 53 2.93 -7.61 -1.05
C ALA A 53 2.54 -6.14 -1.11
N ILE A 54 1.73 -5.72 -0.14
CA ILE A 54 1.09 -4.42 -0.13
C ILE A 54 2.12 -3.33 0.14
N LEU A 55 3.02 -3.57 1.10
CA LEU A 55 3.99 -2.57 1.54
C LEU A 55 5.28 -2.53 0.70
N ALA A 56 5.46 -3.49 -0.22
CA ALA A 56 6.69 -3.71 -0.98
C ALA A 56 7.94 -3.84 -0.10
N LEU A 57 7.79 -4.41 1.10
CA LEU A 57 8.88 -4.60 2.06
C LEU A 57 9.49 -5.99 1.94
N ARG A 58 10.76 -6.17 2.28
CA ARG A 58 11.34 -7.51 2.39
C ARG A 58 10.70 -8.29 3.56
N PRO A 59 10.51 -9.61 3.46
CA PRO A 59 9.91 -10.41 4.53
C PRO A 59 10.61 -10.25 5.88
N SER A 60 11.95 -10.20 5.90
CA SER A 60 12.74 -10.01 7.12
C SER A 60 12.53 -8.64 7.74
N SER A 61 12.51 -7.58 6.93
CA SER A 61 12.25 -6.22 7.40
C SER A 61 10.85 -6.09 8.00
N LEU A 62 9.85 -6.70 7.36
CA LEU A 62 8.49 -6.70 7.88
C LEU A 62 8.38 -7.53 9.18
N ALA A 63 9.06 -8.66 9.28
CA ALA A 63 9.07 -9.49 10.50
C ALA A 63 9.53 -8.69 11.73
N GLU A 64 10.66 -7.98 11.59
CA GLU A 64 11.22 -7.12 12.63
C GLU A 64 10.32 -5.93 12.95
N LEU A 65 9.73 -5.32 11.92
CA LEU A 65 8.78 -4.23 12.09
C LEU A 65 7.56 -4.67 12.91
N LEU A 66 6.93 -5.76 12.50
CA LEU A 66 5.79 -6.33 13.20
C LEU A 66 6.15 -6.77 14.62
N LYS A 67 7.37 -7.29 14.86
CA LYS A 67 7.82 -7.69 16.19
C LYS A 67 7.85 -6.49 17.14
N LYS A 68 8.38 -5.35 16.67
CA LYS A 68 8.38 -4.10 17.43
C LYS A 68 6.95 -3.58 17.68
N MET A 69 6.08 -3.65 16.68
CA MET A 69 4.69 -3.21 16.83
C MET A 69 3.91 -4.07 17.83
N GLU A 70 4.14 -5.38 17.84
CA GLU A 70 3.56 -6.32 18.79
C GLU A 70 4.07 -6.06 20.22
N GLN A 71 5.37 -5.83 20.39
CA GLN A 71 5.97 -5.42 21.67
C GLN A 71 5.40 -4.10 22.20
N ASN A 72 5.07 -3.17 21.30
CA ASN A 72 4.45 -1.90 21.64
C ASN A 72 2.95 -2.01 21.93
N GLY A 73 2.35 -3.18 21.77
CA GLY A 73 0.91 -3.41 21.94
C GLY A 73 0.04 -2.85 20.82
N ASP A 74 0.61 -2.54 19.65
CA ASP A 74 -0.11 -1.96 18.51
C ASP A 74 -0.82 -3.03 17.67
N ILE A 75 -0.28 -4.25 17.66
CA ILE A 75 -0.86 -5.37 16.93
C ILE A 75 -0.85 -6.63 17.78
N ILE A 76 -1.67 -7.60 17.40
CA ILE A 76 -1.61 -8.98 17.86
C ILE A 76 -1.43 -9.91 16.65
N ARG A 77 -0.72 -11.02 16.86
CA ARG A 77 -0.59 -12.08 15.86
C ARG A 77 -1.20 -13.36 16.37
N ASN A 78 -2.31 -13.76 15.77
CA ASN A 78 -3.01 -14.98 16.12
C ASN A 78 -2.71 -16.08 15.09
N GLU A 79 -2.69 -17.33 15.53
CA GLU A 79 -2.67 -18.46 14.60
C GLU A 79 -3.88 -18.36 13.69
N ASP A 80 -3.64 -18.58 12.40
CA ASP A 80 -4.70 -18.72 11.44
C ASP A 80 -5.44 -20.04 11.70
N THR A 81 -6.76 -19.97 11.86
CA THR A 81 -7.61 -21.14 12.13
C THR A 81 -7.65 -22.12 10.96
N THR A 82 -7.32 -21.67 9.75
CA THR A 82 -7.36 -22.47 8.51
C THR A 82 -5.98 -23.00 8.11
N ASP A 83 -4.91 -22.24 8.33
CA ASP A 83 -3.52 -22.75 8.23
C ASP A 83 -2.73 -22.36 9.48
N LYS A 84 -2.63 -23.26 10.47
CA LYS A 84 -1.89 -23.02 11.72
C LYS A 84 -0.42 -22.67 11.55
N ARG A 85 0.16 -22.83 10.35
CA ARG A 85 1.53 -22.41 10.02
C ARG A 85 1.61 -20.91 9.68
N SER A 86 0.48 -20.27 9.45
CA SER A 86 0.34 -18.84 9.20
C SER A 86 -0.13 -18.11 10.45
N LYS A 87 0.23 -16.83 10.55
CA LYS A 87 -0.26 -15.93 11.59
C LYS A 87 -0.93 -14.74 10.94
N LEU A 88 -2.13 -14.42 11.41
CA LEU A 88 -2.88 -13.24 11.00
C LEU A 88 -2.53 -12.08 11.93
N VAL A 89 -2.26 -10.92 11.32
CA VAL A 89 -1.97 -9.69 12.03
C VAL A 89 -3.24 -8.87 12.15
N THR A 90 -3.55 -8.42 13.36
CA THR A 90 -4.72 -7.59 13.66
C THR A 90 -4.35 -6.43 14.55
N LEU A 91 -5.01 -5.29 14.35
CA LEU A 91 -4.84 -4.12 15.22
C LEU A 91 -5.43 -4.39 16.61
N THR A 92 -4.70 -3.99 17.64
CA THR A 92 -5.30 -3.81 18.97
C THR A 92 -6.16 -2.54 18.99
N ALA A 93 -6.92 -2.32 20.07
CA ALA A 93 -7.58 -1.04 20.30
C ALA A 93 -6.60 0.14 20.25
N GLN A 94 -5.42 -0.01 20.86
CA GLN A 94 -4.35 0.99 20.82
C GLN A 94 -3.82 1.20 19.40
N GLY A 95 -3.57 0.12 18.66
CA GLY A 95 -3.11 0.19 17.27
C GLY A 95 -4.11 0.90 16.37
N ARG A 96 -5.41 0.60 16.53
CA ARG A 96 -6.51 1.24 15.80
C ARG A 96 -6.57 2.73 16.09
N GLN A 97 -6.43 3.13 17.35
CA GLN A 97 -6.37 4.55 17.72
C GLN A 97 -5.16 5.26 17.08
N LYS A 98 -3.97 4.64 17.08
CA LYS A 98 -2.78 5.19 16.41
C LYS A 98 -2.96 5.27 14.89
N ALA A 99 -3.58 4.26 14.28
CA ALA A 99 -3.85 4.23 12.85
C ALA A 99 -4.79 5.37 12.45
N GLN A 100 -5.88 5.57 13.19
CA GLN A 100 -6.83 6.65 12.94
C GLN A 100 -6.13 8.02 13.03
N LYS A 101 -5.33 8.22 14.08
CA LYS A 101 -4.54 9.44 14.23
C LYS A 101 -3.60 9.71 13.05
N ASN A 102 -3.01 8.67 12.44
CA ASN A 102 -2.19 8.85 11.24
C ASN A 102 -3.01 9.31 10.04
N ALA A 103 -4.24 8.80 9.90
CA ALA A 103 -5.15 9.19 8.82
C ALA A 103 -5.58 10.67 8.98
N ASP A 104 -5.91 11.07 10.21
CA ASP A 104 -6.35 12.44 10.52
C ASP A 104 -5.21 13.48 10.36
N GLN A 105 -3.94 13.04 10.49
CA GLN A 105 -2.79 13.92 10.25
C GLN A 105 -2.54 14.22 8.77
N LYS A 106 -3.03 13.37 7.85
CA LYS A 106 -2.93 13.60 6.41
C LYS A 106 -3.93 14.63 5.88
N THR A 107 -4.98 14.96 6.64
CA THR A 107 -6.14 15.72 6.15
C THR A 107 -5.87 17.19 5.85
N ALA A 108 -4.72 17.74 6.25
CA ALA A 108 -4.28 19.02 5.73
C ALA A 108 -3.80 18.83 4.27
N ASP A 109 -4.68 19.14 3.32
CA ASP A 109 -4.37 19.07 1.90
C ASP A 109 -3.41 20.18 1.50
N TYR A 110 -2.11 19.89 1.59
CA TYR A 110 -1.05 20.78 1.15
C TYR A 110 -0.82 20.73 -0.38
N SER A 111 -1.60 19.93 -1.12
CA SER A 111 -1.50 19.84 -2.57
C SER A 111 -1.84 21.17 -3.25
N GLU A 112 -2.81 21.92 -2.71
CA GLU A 112 -3.19 23.24 -3.21
C GLU A 112 -2.02 24.23 -3.17
N ILE A 113 -1.19 24.18 -2.12
CA ILE A 113 -0.01 25.04 -2.00
C ILE A 113 1.06 24.61 -2.99
N PHE A 114 1.34 23.31 -3.09
CA PHE A 114 2.39 22.78 -3.95
C PHE A 114 2.09 23.01 -5.44
N PHE A 115 0.83 22.86 -5.84
CA PHE A 115 0.38 23.02 -7.22
C PHE A 115 -0.24 24.38 -7.54
N LYS A 116 -0.14 25.37 -6.65
CA LYS A 116 -0.72 26.72 -6.82
C LYS A 116 -0.40 27.41 -8.16
N GLY A 117 0.74 27.07 -8.77
CA GLY A 117 1.14 27.59 -10.08
C GLY A 117 0.39 27.00 -11.28
N LEU A 118 -0.45 25.99 -11.08
CA LEU A 118 -1.19 25.28 -12.12
C LEU A 118 -2.69 25.31 -11.83
N ASP A 119 -3.49 25.66 -12.84
CA ASP A 119 -4.93 25.44 -12.79
C ASP A 119 -5.29 23.95 -12.96
N GLU A 120 -6.54 23.58 -12.71
CA GLU A 120 -7.00 22.19 -12.79
C GLU A 120 -6.78 21.57 -14.18
N THR A 121 -6.94 22.35 -15.26
CA THR A 121 -6.74 21.85 -16.63
C THR A 121 -5.26 21.53 -16.88
N GLN A 122 -4.37 22.41 -16.43
CA GLN A 122 -2.93 22.22 -16.52
C GLN A 122 -2.46 21.04 -15.66
N GLN A 123 -3.04 20.86 -14.46
CA GLN A 123 -2.76 19.69 -13.62
C GLN A 123 -3.19 18.38 -14.29
N GLN A 124 -4.38 18.36 -14.91
CA GLN A 124 -4.84 17.21 -15.69
C GLN A 124 -3.90 16.91 -16.87
N GLN A 125 -3.48 17.93 -17.61
CA GLN A 125 -2.53 17.78 -18.73
C GLN A 125 -1.18 17.25 -18.26
N LEU A 126 -0.63 17.80 -17.17
CA LEU A 126 0.62 17.33 -16.58
C LEU A 126 0.50 15.86 -16.16
N SER A 127 -0.60 15.48 -15.50
CA SER A 127 -0.87 14.10 -15.10
C SER A 127 -0.93 13.16 -16.31
N ALA A 128 -1.59 13.57 -17.39
CA ALA A 128 -1.65 12.80 -18.63
C ALA A 128 -0.25 12.61 -19.26
N TYR A 129 0.58 13.65 -19.31
CA TYR A 129 1.94 13.53 -19.84
C TYR A 129 2.84 12.65 -18.97
N LEU A 130 2.77 12.77 -17.64
CA LEU A 130 3.53 11.90 -16.73
C LEU A 130 3.13 10.43 -16.89
N THR A 131 1.84 10.16 -17.05
CA THR A 131 1.30 8.82 -17.31
C THR A 131 1.76 8.28 -18.67
N GLN A 132 1.76 9.13 -19.70
CA GLN A 132 2.24 8.74 -21.02
C GLN A 132 3.74 8.40 -21.01
N ILE A 133 4.54 9.15 -20.24
CA ILE A 133 5.96 8.86 -20.03
C ILE A 133 6.14 7.48 -19.38
N SER A 134 5.41 7.19 -18.30
CA SER A 134 5.53 5.90 -17.61
C SER A 134 5.08 4.72 -18.48
N ASN A 135 4.05 4.91 -19.30
CA ASN A 135 3.56 3.88 -20.23
C ASN A 135 4.56 3.58 -21.38
N GLY A 136 5.45 4.52 -21.69
CA GLY A 136 6.50 4.36 -22.69
C GLY A 136 7.78 3.69 -22.17
N TRP A 137 7.86 3.38 -20.88
CA TRP A 137 9.02 2.69 -20.30
C TRP A 137 9.09 1.23 -20.75
N PRO A 138 10.30 0.64 -20.84
CA PRO A 138 10.44 -0.79 -21.05
C PRO A 138 9.85 -1.59 -19.87
N ASP A 139 9.42 -2.83 -20.13
CA ASP A 139 8.69 -3.66 -19.17
C ASP A 139 9.42 -3.87 -17.84
N ASP A 140 10.75 -3.98 -17.86
CA ASP A 140 11.60 -4.13 -16.68
C ASP A 140 11.53 -2.90 -15.77
N LEU A 141 11.59 -1.70 -16.36
CA LEU A 141 11.45 -0.45 -15.62
C LEU A 141 10.03 -0.26 -15.09
N GLN A 142 9.00 -0.64 -15.87
CA GLN A 142 7.62 -0.61 -15.38
C GLN A 142 7.41 -1.55 -14.18
N GLN A 143 7.99 -2.74 -14.23
CA GLN A 143 7.96 -3.70 -13.12
C GLN A 143 8.68 -3.12 -11.89
N GLU A 144 9.88 -2.57 -12.05
CA GLU A 144 10.62 -1.96 -10.94
C GLU A 144 9.86 -0.76 -10.35
N ALA A 145 9.19 0.04 -11.20
CA ALA A 145 8.43 1.20 -10.78
C ALA A 145 7.24 0.87 -9.88
N GLN A 146 6.73 -0.37 -9.93
CA GLN A 146 5.64 -0.79 -9.05
C GLN A 146 5.99 -0.58 -7.57
N ARG A 147 7.27 -0.68 -7.18
CA ARG A 147 7.71 -0.43 -5.79
C ARG A 147 7.41 0.98 -5.27
N PHE A 148 7.22 1.95 -6.16
CA PHE A 148 6.95 3.34 -5.81
C PHE A 148 5.46 3.63 -5.61
N VAL A 149 4.57 2.71 -6.02
CA VAL A 149 3.12 2.84 -5.80
C VAL A 149 2.84 2.89 -4.29
N ASP A 150 1.96 3.81 -3.88
CA ASP A 150 1.57 3.91 -2.47
C ASP A 150 0.89 2.61 -2.01
N PRO A 151 1.13 2.12 -0.78
CA PRO A 151 0.55 0.86 -0.33
C PRO A 151 -0.97 0.88 -0.26
N LEU A 152 -1.58 2.03 0.04
CA LEU A 152 -3.03 2.14 0.08
C LEU A 152 -3.60 2.05 -1.34
N ASP A 153 -2.99 2.75 -2.30
CA ASP A 153 -3.37 2.63 -3.71
C ASP A 153 -3.20 1.19 -4.20
N ARG A 154 -2.08 0.54 -3.83
CA ARG A 154 -1.85 -0.87 -4.17
C ARG A 154 -2.90 -1.79 -3.54
N LEU A 155 -3.24 -1.58 -2.26
CA LEU A 155 -4.28 -2.34 -1.58
C LEU A 155 -5.62 -2.15 -2.30
N GLN A 156 -5.97 -0.93 -2.68
CA GLN A 156 -7.18 -0.63 -3.43
C GLN A 156 -7.18 -1.33 -4.80
N MET A 157 -6.10 -1.24 -5.57
CA MET A 157 -5.97 -1.98 -6.84
C MET A 157 -6.17 -3.48 -6.65
N MET A 158 -5.62 -4.06 -5.57
CA MET A 158 -5.81 -5.48 -5.25
C MET A 158 -7.26 -5.80 -4.91
N GLN A 159 -7.97 -4.91 -4.20
CA GLN A 159 -9.40 -5.06 -3.89
C GLN A 159 -10.27 -4.95 -5.14
N GLU A 160 -10.01 -3.97 -6.01
CA GLU A 160 -10.72 -3.79 -7.28
C GLU A 160 -10.49 -4.98 -8.22
N MET A 161 -9.25 -5.47 -8.29
CA MET A 161 -8.93 -6.69 -9.03
C MET A 161 -9.72 -7.89 -8.47
N HIS A 162 -9.75 -8.04 -7.14
CA HIS A 162 -10.52 -9.10 -6.51
C HIS A 162 -12.03 -8.97 -6.80
N GLN A 163 -12.59 -7.77 -6.65
CA GLN A 163 -14.01 -7.51 -6.90
C GLN A 163 -14.39 -7.72 -8.37
N SER A 164 -13.61 -7.19 -9.31
CA SER A 164 -13.84 -7.38 -10.74
C SER A 164 -13.73 -8.85 -11.13
N PHE A 165 -12.77 -9.56 -10.56
CA PHE A 165 -12.62 -10.99 -10.74
C PHE A 165 -13.83 -11.74 -10.19
N MET A 166 -14.24 -11.49 -8.93
CA MET A 166 -15.42 -12.12 -8.33
C MET A 166 -16.71 -11.77 -9.09
N ALA A 167 -16.86 -10.56 -9.59
CA ALA A 167 -18.01 -10.14 -10.40
C ALA A 167 -18.12 -10.91 -11.73
N GLN A 168 -17.01 -11.39 -12.30
CA GLN A 168 -17.03 -12.28 -13.46
C GLN A 168 -17.59 -13.67 -13.12
N TYR A 169 -17.63 -14.05 -11.84
CA TYR A 169 -18.18 -15.30 -11.35
C TYR A 169 -19.42 -15.03 -10.52
N ALA A 170 -20.57 -14.96 -11.20
CA ALA A 170 -21.84 -14.54 -10.64
C ALA A 170 -22.35 -15.38 -9.44
N ASP A 171 -21.77 -16.55 -9.17
CA ASP A 171 -22.25 -17.43 -8.10
C ASP A 171 -21.13 -18.34 -7.52
N PRO A 172 -20.35 -17.85 -6.54
CA PRO A 172 -19.27 -18.63 -5.91
C PRO A 172 -19.74 -19.94 -5.28
N GLU A 173 -21.01 -20.00 -4.86
CA GLU A 173 -21.63 -21.18 -4.24
C GLU A 173 -21.96 -22.29 -5.24
N ASN A 174 -21.99 -21.99 -6.54
CA ASN A 174 -22.29 -22.94 -7.62
C ASN A 174 -21.06 -23.39 -8.44
N LEU A 175 -19.86 -23.02 -8.02
CA LEU A 175 -18.62 -23.46 -8.66
C LEU A 175 -18.32 -24.94 -8.31
N SER A 176 -18.05 -25.76 -9.32
CA SER A 176 -17.55 -27.12 -9.06
C SER A 176 -16.18 -27.06 -8.36
N PRO A 177 -15.81 -28.07 -7.56
CA PRO A 177 -14.51 -28.12 -6.87
C PRO A 177 -13.30 -27.95 -7.80
N THR A 178 -13.40 -28.42 -9.04
CA THR A 178 -12.35 -28.27 -10.06
C THR A 178 -12.26 -26.83 -10.57
N GLN A 179 -13.39 -26.18 -10.82
CA GLN A 179 -13.43 -24.77 -11.20
C GLN A 179 -12.89 -23.88 -10.08
N LEU A 180 -13.29 -24.15 -8.83
CA LEU A 180 -12.76 -23.45 -7.66
C LEU A 180 -11.23 -23.61 -7.56
N LYS A 181 -10.69 -24.80 -7.81
CA LYS A 181 -9.24 -25.03 -7.79
C LYS A 181 -8.50 -24.29 -8.92
N GLN A 182 -9.05 -24.30 -10.13
CA GLN A 182 -8.49 -23.54 -11.26
C GLN A 182 -8.51 -22.04 -10.98
N LEU A 183 -9.63 -21.55 -10.43
CA LEU A 183 -9.82 -20.18 -9.99
C LEU A 183 -8.75 -19.74 -8.98
N LYS A 184 -8.57 -20.52 -7.89
CA LYS A 184 -7.53 -20.29 -6.88
C LYS A 184 -6.13 -20.25 -7.51
N THR A 185 -5.88 -21.12 -8.48
CA THR A 185 -4.59 -21.19 -9.17
C THR A 185 -4.34 -19.93 -10.02
N GLN A 186 -5.35 -19.47 -10.76
CA GLN A 186 -5.27 -18.24 -11.56
C GLN A 186 -5.07 -17.00 -10.67
N MET A 187 -5.83 -16.89 -9.58
CA MET A 187 -5.66 -15.79 -8.61
C MET A 187 -4.25 -15.77 -8.01
N ARG A 188 -3.73 -16.94 -7.59
CA ARG A 188 -2.37 -17.03 -7.06
C ARG A 188 -1.31 -16.64 -8.09
N GLN A 189 -1.47 -17.04 -9.36
CA GLN A 189 -0.55 -16.65 -10.42
C GLN A 189 -0.59 -15.14 -10.68
N MET A 190 -1.79 -14.55 -10.76
CA MET A 190 -1.97 -13.12 -10.95
C MET A 190 -1.32 -12.31 -9.82
N MET A 191 -1.57 -12.71 -8.57
CA MET A 191 -0.97 -12.11 -7.40
C MET A 191 0.56 -12.30 -7.38
N HIS A 192 1.05 -13.50 -7.71
CA HIS A 192 2.47 -13.79 -7.74
C HIS A 192 3.21 -12.91 -8.77
N ASN A 193 2.61 -12.71 -9.94
CA ASN A 193 3.16 -11.84 -10.97
C ASN A 193 3.23 -10.37 -10.51
N MET A 194 2.26 -9.90 -9.70
CA MET A 194 2.33 -8.56 -9.09
C MET A 194 3.41 -8.46 -7.98
N HIS A 195 3.67 -9.54 -7.25
CA HIS A 195 4.68 -9.53 -6.18
C HIS A 195 6.12 -9.57 -6.70
N GLN A 196 6.39 -10.31 -7.78
CA GLN A 196 7.75 -10.47 -8.30
C GLN A 196 8.37 -9.16 -8.82
N SER A 197 7.54 -8.24 -9.30
CA SER A 197 7.95 -6.89 -9.74
C SER A 197 8.55 -6.05 -8.60
N GLY A 198 8.18 -6.32 -7.34
CA GLY A 198 8.61 -5.52 -6.18
C GLY A 198 9.88 -6.02 -5.44
N HIS A 199 10.48 -7.14 -5.85
CA HIS A 199 11.53 -7.81 -5.07
C HIS A 199 12.92 -7.92 -5.72
N HIS A 200 13.11 -7.45 -6.96
CA HIS A 200 14.43 -7.45 -7.60
C HIS A 200 15.33 -6.26 -7.15
N GLY A 201 16.13 -6.48 -6.08
CA GLY A 201 17.42 -5.84 -5.69
C GLY A 201 17.44 -4.35 -5.30
N MET A 202 18.34 -3.77 -4.46
CA MET A 202 19.32 -4.18 -3.45
C MET A 202 19.73 -2.93 -2.60
N HIS A 203 20.23 -3.16 -1.37
CA HIS A 203 21.08 -2.32 -0.49
C HIS A 203 20.97 -0.78 -0.44
N GLY A 204 20.66 -0.26 0.78
CA GLY A 204 21.29 0.96 1.30
C GLY A 204 20.35 2.13 1.61
N MET A 205 20.53 2.71 2.81
CA MET A 205 19.89 3.90 3.40
C MET A 205 18.49 3.65 3.97
N GLY A 206 18.19 3.90 5.24
CA GLY A 206 18.87 4.65 6.29
C GLY A 206 17.73 5.15 7.19
N SER A 207 17.67 4.60 8.40
CA SER A 207 16.66 4.81 9.44
C SER A 207 16.58 6.26 9.94
N ASP A 208 15.45 6.66 10.54
CA ASP A 208 15.36 7.36 11.85
C ASP A 208 13.90 7.75 12.17
N HIS A 209 13.56 8.25 13.37
CA HIS A 209 13.43 7.65 14.70
C HIS A 209 12.50 8.61 15.49
N CYS A 210 11.58 8.11 16.34
CA CYS A 210 10.90 8.86 17.45
C CYS A 210 9.92 10.01 17.09
N GLN A 211 8.94 10.49 17.89
CA GLN A 211 8.44 10.25 19.26
C GLN A 211 7.01 10.86 19.40
N HIS A 212 6.28 10.44 20.44
CA HIS A 212 4.85 10.68 20.75
C HIS A 212 4.44 12.11 21.16
N HIS A 213 3.14 12.45 21.04
CA HIS A 213 2.26 12.96 22.12
C HIS A 213 0.77 13.06 21.68
N GLY A 214 -0.15 12.83 22.61
CA GLY A 214 -1.57 12.45 22.42
C GLY A 214 -2.62 13.58 22.38
N GLY A 215 -3.90 13.19 22.29
CA GLY A 215 -5.05 14.08 22.55
C GLY A 215 -6.33 13.80 21.73
N HIS A 216 -7.27 13.07 22.36
CA HIS A 216 -8.74 13.05 22.26
C HIS A 216 -9.52 12.69 20.96
N HIS A 217 -10.60 11.95 21.23
CA HIS A 217 -11.41 11.06 20.39
C HIS A 217 -12.70 11.70 19.87
N THR A 218 -13.19 11.22 18.72
CA THR A 218 -14.64 11.06 18.44
C THR A 218 -14.87 9.79 17.61
N ASP A 219 -15.85 8.98 18.03
CA ASP A 219 -16.16 7.66 17.48
C ASP A 219 -16.84 7.72 16.11
N PHE A 220 -16.40 6.89 15.16
CA PHE A 220 -17.13 6.62 13.92
C PHE A 220 -17.11 5.12 13.59
N ASN A 221 -18.29 4.53 13.52
CA ASN A 221 -18.53 3.10 13.33
C ASN A 221 -19.23 2.93 11.96
N GLY A 222 -18.50 2.45 10.95
CA GLY A 222 -19.01 2.21 9.59
C GLY A 222 -18.65 0.80 9.10
N PRO A 223 -19.35 0.26 8.07
CA PRO A 223 -19.34 -1.18 7.76
C PRO A 223 -18.00 -1.68 7.20
N HIS A 224 -17.47 -2.76 7.78
CA HIS A 224 -16.22 -3.42 7.40
C HIS A 224 -16.35 -4.24 6.10
N PRO A 225 -15.49 -4.04 5.07
CA PRO A 225 -15.52 -4.83 3.84
C PRO A 225 -14.72 -6.15 3.91
N PHE A 226 -14.08 -6.47 5.04
CA PHE A 226 -13.28 -7.70 5.19
C PHE A 226 -13.95 -8.65 6.17
N LYS A 227 -14.80 -9.55 5.67
CA LYS A 227 -15.26 -10.69 6.45
C LYS A 227 -14.16 -11.74 6.51
N LYS A 228 -14.05 -12.33 7.69
CA LYS A 228 -13.06 -13.33 8.15
C LYS A 228 -12.86 -14.53 7.22
N ASP A 229 -13.79 -14.77 6.30
CA ASP A 229 -13.91 -16.02 5.55
C ASP A 229 -13.59 -15.89 4.05
N GLU A 230 -13.39 -14.68 3.50
CA GLU A 230 -13.23 -14.50 2.04
C GLU A 230 -11.80 -14.71 1.52
N TRP A 231 -10.83 -14.86 2.41
CA TRP A 231 -9.43 -15.15 2.06
C TRP A 231 -8.97 -16.55 2.42
N GLN A 232 -9.69 -17.25 3.30
CA GLN A 232 -9.22 -18.51 3.86
C GLN A 232 -9.51 -19.72 2.98
N ASP A 233 -10.41 -19.56 2.01
CA ASP A 233 -10.63 -20.53 0.95
C ASP A 233 -9.92 -20.17 -0.36
N PHE A 234 -8.90 -19.29 -0.43
CA PHE A 234 -8.25 -18.93 -1.72
C PHE A 234 -6.71 -18.94 -1.71
#